data_AF-A0ABD5DGL0-F1
#
_entry.id   AF-A0ABD5DGL0-F1
#
_cell.length_a   1.000
_cell.length_b   1.000
_cell.length_c   1.000
_cell.angle_alpha   90.00
_cell.angle_beta   90.00
_cell.angle_gamma   90.00
#
_symmetry.space_group_name_H-M   'P 1'
#
loop_
_entity.id
_entity.type
_entity.pdbx_description
1 polymer ?
#
loop_
_entity_poly.entity_id
_entity_poly.type
_entity_poly.pdbx_seq_one_letter_code
_entity_poly.pdbx_strand_id
1 'polypeptide(L)'
;YTGQPRGFADCSVVPQPTAAQLADIAIASAETWQAIAGEAPRVAMLSFSTHGSARHPCVANVQQATEIVRQRAPQLMVDGELQFDAAFVPD
;
A
#
# COMPACT_ATOMS: atom_id res chain seq x y z
N TYR A 1 5.01 -17.83 18.49
CA TYR A 1 5.05 -16.54 17.79
C TYR A 1 3.62 -16.06 17.63
N THR A 2 3.18 -15.15 18.49
CA THR A 2 1.83 -14.56 18.48
C THR A 2 1.90 -13.24 17.73
N GLY A 3 1.40 -13.20 16.50
CA GLY A 3 1.31 -12.00 15.68
C GLY A 3 0.31 -12.25 14.56
N GLN A 4 -0.39 -11.20 14.13
CA GLN A 4 -1.29 -11.32 12.99
C GLN A 4 -0.47 -11.39 11.69
N PRO A 5 -0.87 -12.22 10.70
CA PRO A 5 -0.19 -12.28 9.42
C PRO A 5 -0.27 -10.93 8.69
N ARG A 6 0.72 -10.68 7.83
CA ARG A 6 0.79 -9.49 6.97
C ARG A 6 1.33 -9.89 5.60
N GLY A 7 0.80 -9.28 4.55
CA GLY A 7 1.35 -9.37 3.20
C GLY A 7 2.33 -8.23 2.94
N PHE A 8 3.45 -8.52 2.28
CA PHE A 8 4.42 -7.53 1.81
C PHE A 8 4.58 -7.69 0.30
N ALA A 9 4.58 -6.57 -0.44
CA ALA A 9 4.71 -6.56 -1.89
C ALA A 9 5.20 -5.19 -2.42
N ASP A 10 5.90 -5.11 -3.55
CA ASP A 10 6.61 -6.20 -4.25
C ASP A 10 8.02 -6.32 -3.68
N CYS A 11 8.38 -7.51 -3.18
CA CYS A 11 9.66 -7.74 -2.54
C CYS A 11 10.68 -8.45 -3.44
N SER A 12 10.41 -8.60 -4.74
CA SER A 12 11.24 -9.45 -5.60
C SER A 12 11.38 -9.03 -7.07
N VAL A 13 10.39 -8.38 -7.69
CA VAL A 13 10.36 -8.26 -9.16
C VAL A 13 10.63 -6.84 -9.66
N VAL A 14 9.82 -5.85 -9.26
CA VAL A 14 9.86 -4.48 -9.81
C VAL A 14 10.76 -3.58 -8.95
N PRO A 15 11.96 -3.17 -9.42
CA PRO A 15 12.93 -2.46 -8.58
C PRO A 15 12.50 -1.05 -8.19
N GLN A 16 11.88 -0.32 -9.11
CA GLN A 16 11.42 1.07 -8.93
C GLN A 16 10.10 1.24 -9.66
N PRO A 17 8.96 0.91 -9.02
CA PRO A 17 7.66 0.98 -9.68
C PRO A 17 7.26 2.44 -9.92
N THR A 18 6.79 2.71 -11.14
CA THR A 18 6.00 3.92 -11.44
C THR A 18 4.71 3.91 -10.61
N ALA A 19 4.06 5.06 -10.45
CA ALA A 19 2.80 5.16 -9.70
C ALA A 19 1.71 4.18 -10.21
N ALA A 20 1.61 4.00 -11.53
CA ALA A 20 0.68 3.05 -12.12
C ALA A 20 1.03 1.59 -11.77
N GLN A 21 2.30 1.20 -11.88
CA GLN A 21 2.75 -0.14 -11.50
C GLN A 21 2.59 -0.39 -10.00
N LEU A 22 2.85 0.61 -9.17
CA LEU A 22 2.68 0.49 -7.72
C LEU A 22 1.20 0.31 -7.36
N ALA A 23 0.29 0.97 -8.09
CA ALA A 23 -1.14 0.74 -7.95
C ALA A 23 -1.57 -0.66 -8.42
N ASP A 24 -1.03 -1.15 -9.54
CA ASP A 24 -1.28 -2.51 -10.03
C ASP A 24 -0.82 -3.56 -9.00
N ILE A 25 0.38 -3.37 -8.42
CA ILE A 25 0.91 -4.22 -7.35
C ILE A 25 -0.02 -4.21 -6.13
N ALA A 26 -0.48 -3.03 -5.70
CA ALA A 26 -1.35 -2.91 -4.54
C ALA A 26 -2.69 -3.64 -4.71
N ILE A 27 -3.32 -3.50 -5.87
CA ILE A 27 -4.59 -4.17 -6.21
C ILE A 27 -4.38 -5.69 -6.29
N ALA A 28 -3.36 -6.14 -7.03
CA ALA A 28 -3.06 -7.58 -7.14
C ALA A 28 -2.71 -8.21 -5.78
N SER A 29 -2.02 -7.46 -4.92
CA SER A 29 -1.68 -7.91 -3.56
C SER A 29 -2.92 -8.01 -2.67
N ALA A 30 -3.87 -7.08 -2.80
CA ALA A 30 -5.14 -7.14 -2.09
C ALA A 30 -5.98 -8.36 -2.50
N GLU A 31 -6.06 -8.63 -3.81
CA GLU A 31 -6.73 -9.83 -4.35
C GLU A 31 -6.06 -11.12 -3.86
N THR A 32 -4.72 -11.16 -3.90
CA THR A 32 -3.93 -12.29 -3.40
C THR A 32 -4.15 -12.50 -1.90
N TRP A 33 -4.15 -11.44 -1.10
CA TRP A 33 -4.41 -11.51 0.34
C TRP A 33 -5.80 -12.08 0.61
N GLN A 34 -6.83 -11.58 -0.06
CA GLN A 34 -8.20 -12.07 0.09
C GLN A 34 -8.31 -13.56 -0.27
N ALA A 35 -7.62 -14.01 -1.33
CA ALA A 35 -7.65 -15.40 -1.78
C ALA A 35 -6.92 -16.36 -0.83
N ILE A 36 -5.83 -15.92 -0.19
CA ILE A 36 -4.98 -16.75 0.68
C ILE A 36 -5.42 -16.70 2.15
N ALA A 37 -5.64 -15.49 2.68
CA ALA A 37 -5.99 -15.28 4.08
C ALA A 37 -7.50 -15.38 4.34
N GLY A 38 -8.34 -15.20 3.31
CA GLY A 38 -9.80 -15.18 3.45
C GLY A 38 -10.35 -13.91 4.13
N GLU A 39 -9.49 -12.95 4.45
CA GLU A 39 -9.83 -11.70 5.14
C GLU A 39 -9.87 -10.51 4.18
N ALA A 40 -10.75 -9.55 4.47
CA ALA A 40 -10.84 -8.31 3.71
C ALA A 40 -9.50 -7.53 3.76
N PRO A 41 -8.87 -7.24 2.61
CA PRO A 41 -7.56 -6.60 2.58
C PRO A 41 -7.65 -5.14 3.04
N ARG A 42 -6.67 -4.75 3.86
CA ARG A 42 -6.40 -3.36 4.25
C ARG A 42 -5.00 -3.02 3.77
N VAL A 43 -4.90 -2.12 2.80
CA VAL A 43 -3.65 -1.81 2.09
C VAL A 43 -3.08 -0.48 2.60
N ALA A 44 -1.83 -0.51 3.03
CA ALA A 44 -1.06 0.68 3.34
C ALA A 44 0.00 0.93 2.26
N MET A 45 -0.05 2.10 1.62
CA MET A 45 0.93 2.51 0.62
C MET A 45 2.10 3.20 1.35
N LEU A 46 3.16 2.44 1.59
CA LEU A 46 4.25 2.86 2.48
C LEU A 46 5.16 3.93 1.87
N SER A 47 5.62 4.84 2.73
CA SER A 47 6.56 5.92 2.44
C SER A 47 7.32 6.33 3.70
N PHE A 48 8.32 7.19 3.57
CA PHE A 48 8.92 7.88 4.72
C PHE A 48 8.12 9.13 5.14
N SER A 49 7.03 9.45 4.43
CA SER A 49 6.05 10.49 4.77
C SER A 49 4.76 9.86 5.26
N THR A 50 4.00 10.61 6.06
CA THR A 50 2.63 10.30 6.45
C THR A 50 1.79 11.54 6.15
N HIS A 51 0.81 11.43 5.25
CA HIS A 51 -0.10 12.51 4.88
C HIS A 51 0.57 13.89 4.63
N GLY A 52 1.67 13.88 3.89
CA GLY A 52 2.41 15.09 3.50
C GLY A 52 3.37 15.62 4.56
N SER A 53 3.73 14.84 5.58
CA SER A 53 4.77 15.21 6.56
C SER A 53 6.12 15.50 5.90
N ALA A 54 6.39 14.93 4.71
CA ALA A 54 7.51 15.30 3.86
C ALA A 54 7.08 15.55 2.40
N ARG A 55 7.91 16.30 1.66
CA ARG A 55 7.71 16.58 0.24
C ARG A 55 8.91 16.11 -0.57
N HIS A 56 8.69 15.11 -1.42
CA HIS A 56 9.74 14.53 -2.26
C HIS A 56 9.11 13.82 -3.47
N PRO A 57 9.80 13.69 -4.63
CA PRO A 57 9.28 12.91 -5.76
C PRO A 57 8.89 11.46 -5.41
N CYS A 58 9.62 10.80 -4.50
CA CYS A 58 9.25 9.48 -4.00
C CYS A 58 7.89 9.48 -3.25
N VAL A 59 7.63 10.52 -2.45
CA VAL A 59 6.34 10.70 -1.75
C VAL A 59 5.22 10.91 -2.76
N ALA A 60 5.45 11.79 -3.75
CA ALA A 60 4.48 12.06 -4.80
C ALA A 60 4.12 10.80 -5.62
N ASN A 61 5.09 9.91 -5.90
CA ASN A 61 4.85 8.65 -6.58
C ASN A 61 3.87 7.75 -5.80
N VAL A 62 4.03 7.67 -4.48
CA VAL A 62 3.13 6.87 -3.60
C VAL A 62 1.75 7.51 -3.48
N GLN A 63 1.67 8.83 -3.36
CA GLN A 63 0.40 9.57 -3.36
C GLN A 63 -0.39 9.35 -4.66
N GLN A 64 0.29 9.47 -5.80
CA GLN A 64 -0.31 9.21 -7.11
C GLN A 64 -0.77 7.76 -7.23
N ALA A 65 0.04 6.79 -6.79
CA ALA A 65 -0.36 5.38 -6.78
C ALA A 65 -1.61 5.15 -5.92
N THR A 66 -1.65 5.75 -4.72
CA THR A 66 -2.79 5.65 -3.80
C THR A 66 -4.07 6.17 -4.44
N GLU A 67 -4.01 7.32 -5.12
CA GLU A 67 -5.14 7.88 -5.84
C GLU A 67 -5.59 6.99 -7.02
N ILE A 68 -4.64 6.43 -7.78
CA ILE A 68 -4.95 5.48 -8.85
C ILE A 68 -5.66 4.23 -8.29
N VAL A 69 -5.24 3.72 -7.14
CA VAL A 69 -5.90 2.57 -6.49
C VAL A 69 -7.34 2.95 -6.09
N ARG A 70 -7.55 4.12 -5.47
CA ARG A 70 -8.89 4.61 -5.09
C ARG A 70 -9.83 4.73 -6.29
N GLN A 71 -9.30 5.17 -7.44
CA GLN A 71 -10.07 5.30 -8.68
C GLN A 71 -10.40 3.94 -9.30
N ARG A 72 -9.44 3.01 -9.34
CA ARG A 72 -9.58 1.71 -10.00
C ARG A 72 -10.28 0.65 -9.17
N ALA A 73 -10.15 0.72 -7.84
CA ALA A 73 -10.72 -0.21 -6.88
C ALA A 73 -11.37 0.57 -5.71
N PRO A 74 -12.45 1.32 -5.96
CA PRO A 74 -13.06 2.22 -4.97
C PRO A 74 -13.58 1.52 -3.71
N GLN A 75 -13.80 0.21 -3.76
CA GLN A 75 -14.20 -0.62 -2.63
C GLN A 75 -13.02 -1.12 -1.77
N LEU A 76 -11.78 -0.99 -2.24
CA LEU A 76 -10.60 -1.44 -1.52
C LEU A 76 -10.27 -0.45 -0.40
N MET A 77 -10.13 -0.95 0.83
CA MET A 77 -9.60 -0.16 1.93
C MET A 77 -8.11 0.11 1.70
N VAL A 78 -7.79 1.29 1.18
CA VAL A 78 -6.42 1.72 0.93
C VAL A 78 -6.16 3.11 1.52
N ASP A 79 -5.00 3.26 2.15
CA ASP A 79 -4.51 4.56 2.59
C ASP A 79 -3.02 4.75 2.30
N GLY A 80 -2.64 6.02 2.11
CA GLY A 80 -1.35 6.38 1.59
C GLY A 80 -1.19 7.87 1.32
N GLU A 81 0.03 8.40 1.36
CA GLU A 81 1.25 7.70 1.78
C GLU A 81 1.39 7.64 3.31
N LEU A 82 1.92 6.53 3.84
CA LEU A 82 2.06 6.30 5.29
C LEU A 82 3.44 5.78 5.67
N GLN A 83 3.97 6.24 6.81
CA GLN A 83 5.06 5.54 7.49
C GLN A 83 4.58 4.20 8.08
N PHE A 84 5.49 3.25 8.26
CA PHE A 84 5.13 1.90 8.72
C PHE A 84 4.52 1.89 10.13
N ASP A 85 5.00 2.74 11.03
CA ASP A 85 4.43 2.94 12.36
C ASP A 85 2.99 3.43 12.28
N ALA A 86 2.71 4.47 11.49
CA ALA A 86 1.36 4.98 11.25
C ALA A 86 0.42 3.94 10.62
N ALA A 87 0.95 3.02 9.80
CA ALA A 87 0.19 1.95 9.19
C ALA A 87 -0.09 0.75 10.14
N PHE A 88 0.74 0.55 11.17
CA PHE A 88 0.76 -0.66 11.98
C PHE A 88 0.33 -0.44 13.43
N VAL A 89 0.64 0.71 14.02
CA VAL A 89 0.38 1.04 15.41
C VAL A 89 -0.89 1.90 15.51
N PRO A 90 -1.97 1.40 16.13
CA PRO A 90 -3.16 2.19 16.40
C PRO A 90 -2.93 3.04 17.67
N ASP A 91 -2.47 4.28 17.49
CA ASP A 91 -2.42 5.31 18.54
C ASP A 91 -3.22 6.55 18.12
#